data_AF-A0A8T6HMG9-F1
#
_entry.id   AF-A0A8T6HMG9-F1
#
_cell.length_a   1.000
_cell.length_b   1.000
_cell.length_c   1.000
_cell.angle_alpha   90.00
_cell.angle_beta   90.00
_cell.angle_gamma   90.00
#
_symmetry.space_group_name_H-M   'P 1'
#
loop_
_entity.id
_entity.type
_entity.pdbx_description
1 polymer ?
#
loop_
_entity_poly.entity_id
_entity_poly.type
_entity_poly.pdbx_seq_one_letter_code
_entity_poly.pdbx_strand_id
1 'polypeptide(L)'
;MAALGNRQSPIDIIDWTQSDDAAPEFAYSTNARRIERLHGLPVIHFDPGSELRLVSDRFRLLQLHWHTPAEHTIEAKEFDAELHLVHVNERDELLVVGIVYQLGEADARLQQIIDETAATGDEQGVAPSLSASDHVPESDGFYHYTGSLTAAPFSEPVQWYVARTVRTVSSRQVEQLQALTGGPNARALQDRNERSIICVGCAGM
;
A
#
# COMPACT_ATOMS: atom_id res chain seq x y z
N MET A 1 16.16 8.80 11.75
CA MET A 1 15.64 10.16 11.97
C MET A 1 14.29 10.03 12.65
N ALA A 2 13.95 10.90 13.60
CA ALA A 2 12.59 10.90 14.18
C ALA A 2 11.62 11.61 13.24
N ALA A 3 10.38 11.15 13.19
CA ALA A 3 9.31 11.89 12.55
C ALA A 3 9.10 13.24 13.26
N LEU A 4 8.98 14.33 12.50
CA LEU A 4 8.83 15.69 13.04
C LEU A 4 7.38 16.22 12.94
N GLY A 5 6.47 15.48 12.29
CA GLY A 5 5.09 15.90 12.06
C GLY A 5 4.07 15.21 12.96
N ASN A 6 2.89 15.81 13.09
CA ASN A 6 1.78 15.33 13.93
C ASN A 6 0.73 14.55 13.12
N ARG A 7 0.96 14.27 11.83
CA ARG A 7 0.04 13.50 10.98
C ARG A 7 0.76 12.28 10.41
N GLN A 8 1.35 11.50 11.31
CA GLN A 8 2.17 10.36 10.95
C GLN A 8 1.35 9.10 10.69
N SER A 9 1.88 8.23 9.83
CA SER A 9 1.34 6.91 9.49
C SER A 9 2.32 5.81 9.91
N PRO A 10 1.84 4.59 10.20
CA PRO A 10 0.45 4.14 10.11
C PRO A 10 -0.39 4.55 11.33
N ILE A 11 -1.71 4.37 11.27
CA ILE A 11 -2.65 4.60 12.37
C ILE A 11 -3.58 3.41 12.54
N ASP A 12 -4.21 3.32 13.71
CA ASP A 12 -5.41 2.50 13.88
C ASP A 12 -6.60 3.22 13.24
N ILE A 13 -7.31 2.51 12.34
CA ILE A 13 -8.48 3.03 11.64
C ILE A 13 -9.71 2.77 12.51
N ILE A 14 -10.15 3.84 13.17
CA ILE A 14 -11.29 3.89 14.10
C ILE A 14 -12.09 5.18 13.93
N ASP A 15 -13.34 5.19 14.43
CA ASP A 15 -14.27 6.33 14.39
C ASP A 15 -14.36 7.00 13.01
N TRP A 16 -14.38 6.19 11.95
CA TRP A 16 -14.54 6.70 10.60
C TRP A 16 -16.00 7.10 10.35
N THR A 17 -16.21 8.02 9.43
CA THR A 17 -17.54 8.46 8.99
C THR A 17 -17.73 8.19 7.51
N GLN A 18 -18.95 7.86 7.09
CA GLN A 18 -19.24 7.68 5.67
C GLN A 18 -19.19 9.04 4.95
N SER A 19 -18.55 9.07 3.78
CA SER A 19 -18.57 10.21 2.87
C SER A 19 -19.39 9.87 1.61
N ASP A 20 -19.96 10.90 0.98
CA ASP A 20 -20.60 10.82 -0.34
C ASP A 20 -19.57 10.84 -1.49
N ASP A 21 -18.28 10.98 -1.16
CA ASP A 21 -17.20 10.97 -2.15
C ASP A 21 -17.11 9.62 -2.88
N ALA A 22 -16.88 9.70 -4.19
CA ALA A 22 -16.66 8.53 -5.02
C ALA A 22 -15.38 7.76 -4.62
N ALA A 23 -15.40 6.44 -4.79
CA ALA A 23 -14.18 5.64 -4.70
C ALA A 23 -13.16 6.05 -5.77
N PRO A 24 -11.85 5.85 -5.52
CA PRO A 24 -10.83 5.95 -6.54
C PRO A 24 -11.09 5.00 -7.71
N GLU A 25 -10.92 5.50 -8.94
CA GLU A 25 -10.94 4.68 -10.16
C GLU A 25 -9.50 4.29 -10.54
N PHE A 26 -9.27 3.02 -10.84
CA PHE A 26 -7.95 2.49 -11.20
C PHE A 26 -7.88 2.22 -12.71
N ALA A 27 -6.98 2.92 -13.39
CA ALA A 27 -6.67 2.71 -14.80
C ALA A 27 -5.23 2.19 -14.95
N TYR A 28 -5.01 0.94 -14.52
CA TYR A 28 -3.72 0.28 -14.56
C TYR A 28 -3.53 -0.54 -15.83
N SER A 29 -2.39 -0.39 -16.50
CA SER A 29 -2.11 -1.05 -17.78
C SER A 29 -0.62 -1.29 -18.07
N THR A 30 0.27 -0.82 -17.21
CA THR A 30 1.73 -0.89 -17.43
C THR A 30 2.36 -2.04 -16.70
N ASN A 31 3.53 -2.47 -17.20
CA ASN A 31 4.33 -3.50 -16.55
C ASN A 31 5.30 -2.89 -15.55
N ALA A 32 5.77 -3.73 -14.63
CA ALA A 32 6.91 -3.42 -13.79
C ALA A 32 8.17 -3.32 -14.64
N ARG A 33 8.96 -2.27 -14.39
CA ARG A 33 10.17 -1.94 -15.13
C ARG A 33 11.44 -2.50 -14.48
N ARG A 34 11.44 -2.57 -13.15
CA ARG A 34 12.57 -3.06 -12.34
C ARG A 34 12.15 -3.34 -10.91
N ILE A 35 12.93 -4.17 -10.24
CA ILE A 35 12.98 -4.27 -8.78
C ILE A 35 14.24 -3.57 -8.28
N GLU A 36 14.11 -2.75 -7.24
CA GLU A 36 15.20 -2.00 -6.62
C GLU A 36 15.16 -2.20 -5.10
N ARG A 37 16.33 -2.28 -4.44
CA ARG A 37 16.41 -2.29 -2.98
C ARG A 37 16.56 -0.88 -2.45
N LEU A 38 15.49 -0.31 -1.91
CA LEU A 38 15.50 1.00 -1.25
C LEU A 38 15.57 0.82 0.27
N HIS A 39 16.60 1.37 0.90
CA HIS A 39 16.88 1.15 2.34
C HIS A 39 16.94 -0.33 2.74
N GLY A 40 17.40 -1.20 1.83
CA GLY A 40 17.47 -2.65 2.03
C GLY A 40 16.18 -3.41 1.70
N LEU A 41 15.06 -2.73 1.50
CA LEU A 41 13.76 -3.33 1.20
C LEU A 41 13.50 -3.40 -0.31
N PRO A 42 12.95 -4.50 -0.84
CA PRO A 42 12.56 -4.58 -2.24
C PRO A 42 11.40 -3.62 -2.55
N VAL A 43 11.52 -2.92 -3.68
CA VAL A 43 10.52 -2.02 -4.24
C VAL A 43 10.38 -2.31 -5.72
N ILE A 44 9.15 -2.58 -6.16
CA ILE A 44 8.83 -2.88 -7.56
C ILE A 44 8.37 -1.59 -8.23
N HIS A 45 9.12 -1.10 -9.21
CA HIS A 45 8.78 0.12 -9.94
C HIS A 45 8.03 -0.17 -11.24
N PHE A 46 7.05 0.65 -11.57
CA PHE A 46 6.27 0.52 -12.80
C PHE A 46 6.68 1.53 -13.88
N ASP A 47 6.44 1.15 -15.13
CA ASP A 47 6.50 2.10 -16.24
C ASP A 47 5.37 3.15 -16.15
N PRO A 48 5.61 4.39 -16.60
CA PRO A 48 4.57 5.42 -16.65
C PRO A 48 3.39 5.00 -17.53
N GLY A 49 2.16 5.25 -17.05
CA GLY A 49 0.92 5.02 -17.82
C GLY A 49 -0.22 4.43 -16.99
N SER A 50 0.09 3.76 -15.89
CA SER A 50 -0.91 3.35 -14.89
C SER A 50 -1.23 4.50 -13.95
N GLU A 51 -2.53 4.76 -13.73
CA GLU A 51 -2.98 5.86 -12.87
C GLU A 51 -4.17 5.49 -11.99
N LEU A 52 -4.26 6.16 -10.85
CA LEU A 52 -5.44 6.26 -10.00
C LEU A 52 -6.09 7.62 -10.27
N ARG A 53 -7.41 7.63 -10.46
CA ARG A 53 -8.20 8.82 -10.75
C ARG A 53 -9.13 9.12 -9.59
N LEU A 54 -9.03 10.35 -9.09
CA LEU A 54 -10.01 10.97 -8.22
C LEU A 54 -10.82 11.97 -9.04
N VAL A 55 -11.96 12.43 -8.50
CA VAL A 55 -12.78 13.45 -9.17
C VAL A 55 -11.99 14.73 -9.46
N SER A 56 -11.07 15.09 -8.56
CA SER A 56 -10.30 16.33 -8.62
C SER A 56 -8.90 16.19 -9.25
N ASP A 57 -8.37 14.98 -9.39
CA ASP A 57 -6.95 14.80 -9.75
C ASP A 57 -6.61 13.38 -10.25
N ARG A 58 -5.40 13.24 -10.79
CA ARG A 58 -4.84 11.96 -11.29
C ARG A 58 -3.49 11.72 -10.66
N PHE A 59 -3.28 10.50 -10.18
CA PHE A 59 -2.04 10.06 -9.54
C PHE A 59 -1.46 8.88 -10.31
N ARG A 60 -0.29 9.07 -10.90
CA ARG A 60 0.44 8.01 -11.62
C ARG A 60 1.04 7.02 -10.63
N LEU A 61 0.85 5.72 -10.88
CA LEU A 61 1.50 4.65 -10.12
C LEU A 61 3.02 4.73 -10.30
N LEU A 62 3.73 4.74 -9.19
CA LEU A 62 5.19 4.75 -9.16
C LEU A 62 5.75 3.36 -8.89
N GLN A 63 5.26 2.75 -7.82
CA GLN A 63 5.86 1.56 -7.25
C GLN A 63 4.91 0.84 -6.31
N LEU A 64 5.23 -0.42 -6.03
CA LEU A 64 4.63 -1.18 -4.95
C LEU A 64 5.69 -1.80 -4.04
N HIS A 65 5.32 -2.02 -2.79
CA HIS A 65 6.09 -2.73 -1.78
C HIS A 65 5.14 -3.28 -0.70
N TRP A 66 5.65 -4.08 0.21
CA TRP A 66 4.85 -4.73 1.24
C TRP A 66 5.45 -4.60 2.64
N HIS A 67 4.60 -4.83 3.64
CA HIS A 67 4.95 -4.92 5.04
C HIS A 67 4.45 -6.24 5.64
N THR A 68 5.23 -6.81 6.54
CA THR A 68 4.85 -7.93 7.40
C THR A 68 5.30 -7.64 8.85
N PRO A 69 4.39 -7.61 9.85
CA PRO A 69 2.93 -7.62 9.71
C PRO A 69 2.40 -6.41 8.92
N ALA A 70 1.08 -6.27 8.78
CA ALA A 70 0.50 -5.03 8.27
C ALA A 70 0.91 -3.82 9.14
N GLU A 71 0.97 -2.64 8.53
CA GLU A 71 1.27 -1.40 9.25
C GLU A 71 0.00 -0.79 9.85
N HIS A 72 -1.09 -0.78 9.10
CA HIS A 72 -2.39 -0.33 9.59
C HIS A 72 -3.10 -1.42 10.40
N THR A 73 -3.82 -0.97 11.44
CA THR A 73 -4.86 -1.77 12.11
C THR A 73 -6.23 -1.17 11.80
N ILE A 74 -7.28 -1.99 11.94
CA ILE A 74 -8.67 -1.55 11.78
C ILE A 74 -9.41 -2.00 13.03
N GLU A 75 -9.95 -1.06 13.80
CA GLU A 75 -10.62 -1.36 15.08
C GLU A 75 -9.73 -2.20 16.02
N ALA A 76 -8.46 -1.81 16.15
CA ALA A 76 -7.42 -2.51 16.90
C ALA A 76 -7.10 -3.94 16.43
N LYS A 77 -7.66 -4.38 15.30
CA LYS A 77 -7.32 -5.66 14.69
C LYS A 77 -6.02 -5.54 13.90
N GLU A 78 -5.05 -6.38 14.24
CA GLU A 78 -3.82 -6.58 13.49
C GLU A 78 -4.03 -7.52 12.28
N PHE A 79 -3.20 -7.33 11.26
CA PHE A 79 -3.21 -8.10 10.01
C PHE A 79 -1.80 -8.60 9.69
N ASP A 80 -1.70 -9.69 8.94
CA ASP A 80 -0.47 -10.46 8.76
C ASP A 80 0.44 -9.91 7.66
N ALA A 81 -0.11 -9.15 6.70
CA ALA A 81 0.66 -8.41 5.71
C ALA A 81 -0.11 -7.19 5.19
N GLU A 82 0.60 -6.23 4.61
CA GLU A 82 0.02 -5.09 3.91
C GLU A 82 0.78 -4.77 2.63
N LEU A 83 0.07 -4.52 1.53
CA LEU A 83 0.63 -4.08 0.26
C LEU A 83 0.37 -2.58 0.07
N HIS A 84 1.41 -1.83 -0.28
CA HIS A 84 1.32 -0.41 -0.61
C HIS A 84 1.51 -0.18 -2.10
N LEU A 85 0.56 0.52 -2.72
CA LEU A 85 0.65 1.05 -4.08
C LEU A 85 0.86 2.57 -4.00
N VAL A 86 2.05 3.04 -4.36
CA VAL A 86 2.44 4.45 -4.20
C VAL A 86 2.28 5.20 -5.50
N HIS A 87 1.63 6.36 -5.42
CA HIS A 87 1.33 7.22 -6.56
C HIS A 87 1.75 8.66 -6.34
N VAL A 88 1.85 9.41 -7.43
CA VAL A 88 2.18 10.84 -7.43
C VAL A 88 1.40 11.58 -8.51
N ASN A 89 0.95 12.81 -8.23
CA ASN A 89 0.34 13.69 -9.23
C ASN A 89 1.38 14.66 -9.85
N GLU A 90 0.92 15.55 -10.73
CA GLU A 90 1.78 16.55 -11.39
C GLU A 90 2.36 17.63 -10.44
N ARG A 91 1.87 17.67 -9.20
CA ARG A 91 2.29 18.60 -8.14
C ARG A 91 3.23 17.96 -7.11
N ASP A 92 3.73 16.75 -7.40
CA ASP A 92 4.54 15.93 -6.49
C ASP A 92 3.83 15.56 -5.17
N GLU A 93 2.50 15.64 -5.12
CA GLU A 93 1.70 15.19 -3.98
C GLU A 93 1.54 13.66 -4.04
N LEU A 94 1.70 13.00 -2.89
CA LEU A 94 1.69 11.55 -2.80
C LEU A 94 0.33 11.01 -2.37
N LEU A 95 -0.03 9.87 -2.96
CA LEU A 95 -1.18 9.06 -2.57
C LEU A 95 -0.74 7.59 -2.46
N VAL A 96 -1.10 6.94 -1.36
CA VAL A 96 -0.83 5.51 -1.15
C VAL A 96 -2.12 4.74 -0.95
N VAL A 97 -2.25 3.64 -1.69
CA VAL A 97 -3.32 2.67 -1.45
C VAL A 97 -2.77 1.50 -0.66
N GLY A 98 -3.38 1.22 0.49
CA GLY A 98 -3.04 0.09 1.36
C GLY A 98 -4.02 -1.06 1.18
N ILE A 99 -3.52 -2.29 1.08
CA ILE A 99 -4.32 -3.52 1.04
C ILE A 99 -3.86 -4.42 2.17
N VAL A 100 -4.71 -4.65 3.17
CA VAL A 100 -4.40 -5.51 4.32
C VAL A 100 -4.77 -6.97 4.07
N TYR A 101 -3.98 -7.88 4.63
CA TYR A 101 -4.12 -9.32 4.48
C TYR A 101 -4.18 -10.00 5.84
N GLN A 102 -5.12 -10.91 6.04
CA GLN A 102 -5.16 -11.80 7.20
C GLN A 102 -4.80 -13.23 6.81
N LEU A 103 -4.38 -14.06 7.76
CA LEU A 103 -4.12 -15.48 7.51
C LEU A 103 -5.33 -16.18 6.88
N GLY A 104 -5.06 -16.94 5.81
CA GLY A 104 -6.05 -17.72 5.08
C GLY A 104 -5.42 -18.43 3.89
N GLU A 105 -6.18 -18.54 2.79
CA GLU A 105 -5.69 -19.11 1.54
C GLU A 105 -4.59 -18.26 0.91
N ALA A 106 -3.74 -18.92 0.11
CA ALA A 106 -2.66 -18.24 -0.59
C ALA A 106 -3.18 -17.27 -1.66
N ASP A 107 -2.58 -16.09 -1.74
CA ASP A 107 -2.93 -15.07 -2.74
C ASP A 107 -2.01 -15.16 -3.95
N ALA A 108 -2.57 -15.38 -5.14
CA ALA A 108 -1.78 -15.54 -6.36
C ALA A 108 -0.97 -14.28 -6.73
N ARG A 109 -1.46 -13.08 -6.40
CA ARG A 109 -0.76 -11.81 -6.67
C ARG A 109 0.47 -11.69 -5.78
N LEU A 110 0.33 -12.07 -4.50
CA LEU A 110 1.47 -12.12 -3.58
C LEU A 110 2.49 -13.17 -4.02
N GLN A 111 2.04 -14.33 -4.52
CA GLN A 111 2.96 -15.35 -5.02
C GLN A 111 3.79 -14.84 -6.19
N GLN A 112 3.18 -14.14 -7.14
CA GLN A 112 3.89 -13.53 -8.26
C GLN A 112 4.92 -12.49 -7.80
N ILE A 113 4.57 -11.64 -6.83
CA ILE A 113 5.50 -10.68 -6.22
C ILE A 113 6.68 -11.41 -5.57
N ILE A 114 6.42 -12.47 -4.81
CA ILE A 114 7.44 -13.28 -4.13
C ILE A 114 8.41 -13.89 -5.15
N ASP A 115 7.87 -14.55 -6.16
CA ASP A 115 8.66 -15.31 -7.14
C ASP A 115 9.55 -14.36 -7.97
N GLU A 116 9.00 -13.25 -8.45
CA GLU A 116 9.72 -12.26 -9.26
C GLU A 116 10.79 -11.52 -8.45
N THR A 117 10.51 -11.21 -7.17
CA THR A 117 11.50 -10.60 -6.28
C THR A 117 12.63 -11.59 -5.97
N ALA A 118 12.30 -12.85 -5.68
CA ALA A 118 13.29 -13.88 -5.39
C ALA A 118 14.18 -14.19 -6.60
N ALA A 119 13.60 -14.21 -7.81
CA ALA A 119 14.33 -14.44 -9.05
C ALA A 119 15.29 -13.29 -9.41
N THR A 120 14.92 -12.04 -9.12
CA THR A 120 15.76 -10.87 -9.40
C THR A 120 17.00 -10.83 -8.48
N GLY A 121 16.88 -11.33 -7.24
CA GLY A 121 17.99 -11.35 -6.29
C GLY A 121 18.53 -9.95 -6.00
N ASP A 122 19.86 -9.78 -6.11
CA ASP A 122 20.53 -8.47 -6.01
C ASP A 122 20.86 -7.86 -7.39
N GLU A 123 20.47 -8.54 -8.49
CA GLU A 123 20.72 -8.06 -9.86
C GLU A 123 19.73 -6.94 -10.20
N GLN A 124 20.20 -5.70 -10.07
CA GLN A 124 19.40 -4.52 -10.37
C GLN A 124 19.13 -4.40 -11.88
N GLY A 125 17.87 -4.18 -12.26
CA GLY A 125 17.50 -3.75 -13.61
C GLY A 125 16.89 -4.83 -14.51
N VAL A 126 16.70 -6.06 -14.05
CA VAL A 126 15.82 -7.03 -14.74
C VAL A 126 14.37 -6.59 -14.52
N ALA A 127 13.62 -6.46 -15.62
CA ALA A 127 12.19 -6.16 -15.56
C ALA A 127 11.43 -7.43 -15.15
N PRO A 128 10.73 -7.42 -14.00
CA PRO A 128 9.96 -8.59 -13.60
C PRO A 128 8.71 -8.72 -14.46
N SER A 129 8.20 -9.95 -14.59
CA SER A 129 6.96 -10.21 -15.31
C SER A 129 5.73 -9.94 -14.44
N LEU A 130 5.60 -8.68 -14.00
CA LEU A 130 4.48 -8.16 -13.19
C LEU A 130 3.72 -7.08 -13.96
N SER A 131 2.40 -7.18 -14.02
CA SER A 131 1.53 -6.13 -14.56
C SER A 131 0.86 -5.35 -13.44
N ALA A 132 0.79 -4.03 -13.55
CA ALA A 132 0.04 -3.20 -12.62
C ALA A 132 -1.44 -3.62 -12.57
N SER A 133 -2.02 -4.06 -13.71
CA SER A 133 -3.42 -4.48 -13.79
C SER A 133 -3.79 -5.60 -12.82
N ASP A 134 -2.82 -6.46 -12.49
CA ASP A 134 -3.04 -7.60 -11.59
C ASP A 134 -3.13 -7.16 -10.12
N HIS A 135 -2.74 -5.92 -9.82
CA HIS A 135 -2.71 -5.33 -8.48
C HIS A 135 -3.76 -4.24 -8.27
N VAL A 136 -4.78 -4.15 -9.14
CA VAL A 136 -5.94 -3.30 -8.88
C VAL A 136 -6.64 -3.77 -7.60
N PRO A 137 -6.84 -2.89 -6.60
CA PRO A 137 -7.56 -3.25 -5.38
C PRO A 137 -9.04 -3.53 -5.68
N GLU A 138 -9.50 -4.72 -5.32
CA GLU A 138 -10.92 -5.05 -5.26
C GLU A 138 -11.42 -4.69 -3.87
N SER A 139 -12.27 -3.67 -3.75
CA SER A 139 -12.79 -3.22 -2.46
C SER A 139 -14.18 -2.60 -2.56
N ASP A 140 -14.99 -2.78 -1.51
CA ASP A 140 -16.31 -2.18 -1.30
C ASP A 140 -16.24 -0.78 -0.66
N GLY A 141 -15.12 -0.08 -0.88
CA GLY A 141 -14.82 1.23 -0.33
C GLY A 141 -13.42 1.32 0.27
N PHE A 142 -13.02 2.54 0.64
CA PHE A 142 -11.69 2.82 1.18
C PHE A 142 -11.79 3.73 2.39
N TYR A 143 -11.02 3.42 3.43
CA TYR A 143 -10.75 4.36 4.50
C TYR A 143 -9.74 5.39 4.01
N HIS A 144 -10.11 6.65 4.10
CA HIS A 144 -9.29 7.77 3.65
C HIS A 144 -8.92 8.69 4.80
N TYR A 145 -7.63 9.04 4.86
CA TYR A 145 -7.09 10.04 5.77
C TYR A 145 -5.82 10.68 5.19
N THR A 146 -5.44 11.86 5.70
CA THR A 146 -4.13 12.46 5.40
C THR A 146 -3.10 12.05 6.45
N GLY A 147 -1.99 11.48 6.00
CA GLY A 147 -0.92 10.95 6.83
C GLY A 147 0.47 11.27 6.30
N SER A 148 1.39 10.34 6.50
CA SER A 148 2.79 10.43 6.07
C SER A 148 3.24 9.18 5.33
N LEU A 149 4.46 9.22 4.79
CA LEU A 149 5.20 7.98 4.51
C LEU A 149 5.46 7.21 5.81
N THR A 150 5.46 5.89 5.74
CA THR A 150 5.71 4.99 6.88
C THR A 150 7.18 4.57 6.99
N ALA A 151 7.99 4.92 5.99
CA ALA A 151 9.45 4.83 6.02
C ALA A 151 10.10 6.22 5.94
N ALA A 152 11.36 6.31 6.34
CA ALA A 152 12.12 7.56 6.29
C ALA A 152 12.11 8.17 4.86
N PRO A 153 11.97 9.50 4.73
CA PRO A 153 12.03 10.51 5.79
C PRO A 153 10.67 10.82 6.48
N PHE A 154 9.68 9.93 6.37
CA PHE A 154 8.36 10.08 7.00
C PHE A 154 7.62 11.35 6.56
N SER A 155 7.79 11.73 5.29
CA SER A 155 7.26 12.96 4.72
C SER A 155 5.74 13.05 4.84
N GLU A 156 5.27 14.25 5.15
CA GLU A 156 3.86 14.67 5.05
C GLU A 156 3.73 15.72 3.93
N PRO A 157 2.54 15.87 3.31
CA PRO A 157 1.36 15.02 3.44
C PRO A 157 1.37 13.82 2.48
N VAL A 158 0.71 12.74 2.88
CA VAL A 158 0.36 11.61 2.01
C VAL A 158 -1.14 11.35 2.12
N GLN A 159 -1.84 11.22 0.99
CA GLN A 159 -3.22 10.79 0.95
C GLN A 159 -3.29 9.26 1.05
N TRP A 160 -3.83 8.74 2.14
CA TRP A 160 -3.99 7.30 2.33
C TRP A 160 -5.38 6.85 1.89
N TYR A 161 -5.43 5.71 1.20
CA TYR A 161 -6.66 4.98 0.87
C TYR A 161 -6.45 3.52 1.26
N VAL A 162 -6.91 3.11 2.43
CA VAL A 162 -6.79 1.72 2.88
C VAL A 162 -8.06 0.96 2.48
N ALA A 163 -7.89 -0.10 1.68
CA ALA A 163 -8.98 -0.94 1.22
C ALA A 163 -9.72 -1.58 2.42
N ARG A 164 -11.05 -1.53 2.41
CA ARG A 164 -11.89 -2.17 3.42
C ARG A 164 -11.93 -3.68 3.28
N THR A 165 -11.91 -4.15 2.03
CA THR A 165 -11.88 -5.59 1.75
C THR A 165 -10.52 -6.16 2.14
N VAL A 166 -10.54 -6.99 3.19
CA VAL A 166 -9.37 -7.72 3.68
C VAL A 166 -9.12 -8.93 2.78
N ARG A 167 -7.89 -9.05 2.26
CA ARG A 167 -7.47 -10.21 1.48
C ARG A 167 -6.89 -11.30 2.38
N THR A 168 -6.64 -12.49 1.83
CA THR A 168 -6.01 -13.58 2.59
C THR A 168 -4.56 -13.76 2.19
N VAL A 169 -3.72 -14.17 3.13
CA VAL A 169 -2.33 -14.57 2.87
C VAL A 169 -2.06 -15.89 3.60
N SER A 170 -1.37 -16.82 2.96
CA SER A 170 -0.99 -18.06 3.65
C SER A 170 0.20 -17.84 4.58
N SER A 171 0.34 -18.63 5.65
CA SER A 171 1.49 -18.54 6.56
C SER A 171 2.82 -18.70 5.82
N ARG A 172 2.86 -19.57 4.80
CA ARG A 172 4.05 -19.74 3.95
C ARG A 172 4.40 -18.47 3.18
N GLN A 173 3.41 -17.75 2.66
CA GLN A 173 3.66 -16.49 1.96
C GLN A 173 4.15 -15.41 2.91
N VAL A 174 3.64 -15.34 4.14
CA VAL A 174 4.18 -14.41 5.17
C VAL A 174 5.67 -14.69 5.43
N GLU A 175 6.04 -15.96 5.61
CA GLU A 175 7.45 -16.36 5.79
C GLU A 175 8.32 -15.97 4.58
N GLN A 176 7.82 -16.17 3.35
CA GLN A 176 8.53 -15.79 2.12
C GLN A 176 8.70 -14.27 1.99
N LEU A 177 7.65 -13.50 2.28
CA LEU A 177 7.70 -12.04 2.26
C LEU A 177 8.71 -11.50 3.29
N GLN A 178 8.72 -12.06 4.50
CA GLN A 178 9.70 -11.73 5.55
C GLN A 178 11.12 -12.10 5.14
N ALA A 179 11.32 -13.24 4.47
CA ALA A 179 12.64 -13.63 4.00
C ALA A 179 13.22 -12.63 2.99
N LEU A 180 12.37 -12.04 2.13
CA LEU A 180 12.77 -11.04 1.13
C LEU A 180 13.14 -9.67 1.75
N THR A 181 12.55 -9.34 2.90
CA THR A 181 12.80 -8.10 3.66
C THR A 181 13.83 -8.26 4.79
N GLY A 182 14.28 -9.48 5.07
CA GLY A 182 15.20 -9.78 6.17
C GLY A 182 14.53 -9.81 7.56
N GLY A 183 13.21 -10.01 7.59
CA GLY A 183 12.38 -10.03 8.80
C GLY A 183 11.22 -9.03 8.75
N PRO A 184 10.52 -8.84 9.88
CA PRO A 184 9.43 -7.88 9.98
C PRO A 184 9.88 -6.45 9.68
N ASN A 185 9.05 -5.71 8.95
CA ASN A 185 9.36 -4.37 8.45
C ASN A 185 8.22 -3.35 8.64
N ALA A 186 7.26 -3.64 9.53
CA ALA A 186 6.19 -2.73 9.88
C ALA A 186 6.68 -1.65 10.87
N ARG A 187 6.37 -0.39 10.60
CA ARG A 187 6.48 0.70 11.57
C ARG A 187 5.38 0.56 12.63
N ALA A 188 5.69 0.89 13.88
CA ALA A 188 4.70 0.98 14.94
C ALA A 188 3.60 2.02 14.63
N LEU A 189 2.38 1.77 15.13
CA LEU A 189 1.28 2.72 15.05
C LEU A 189 1.65 4.10 15.59
N GLN A 190 1.07 5.13 14.98
CA GLN A 190 1.24 6.53 15.34
C GLN A 190 -0.08 7.09 15.84
N ASP A 191 -0.02 8.12 16.68
CA ASP A 191 -1.22 8.75 17.22
C ASP A 191 -2.08 9.35 16.11
N ARG A 192 -3.37 8.99 16.07
CA ARG A 192 -4.33 9.56 15.13
C ARG A 192 -4.43 11.08 15.27
N ASN A 193 -4.24 11.62 16.48
CA ASN A 193 -4.47 13.03 16.81
C ASN A 193 -5.87 13.46 16.33
N GLU A 194 -6.02 14.70 15.86
CA GLU A 194 -7.32 15.28 15.46
C GLU A 194 -7.76 14.89 14.04
N ARG A 195 -7.11 13.90 13.41
CA ARG A 195 -7.38 13.53 12.01
C ARG A 195 -8.73 12.81 11.87
N SER A 196 -9.58 13.34 11.02
CA SER A 196 -10.78 12.64 10.54
C SER A 196 -10.39 11.50 9.61
N ILE A 197 -11.09 10.37 9.76
CA ILE A 197 -11.06 9.26 8.82
C ILE A 197 -12.44 9.20 8.17
N ILE A 198 -12.49 9.14 6.85
CA ILE A 198 -13.72 8.97 6.10
C ILE A 198 -13.71 7.64 5.35
N CYS A 199 -14.89 7.15 5.01
CA CYS A 199 -15.10 5.97 4.19
C CYS A 199 -15.66 6.45 2.84
N VAL A 200 -14.85 6.36 1.78
CA VAL A 200 -15.25 6.77 0.42
C VAL A 200 -15.66 5.56 -0.41
N GLY A 201 -16.67 5.74 -1.26
CA GLY A 201 -17.25 4.64 -2.06
C GLY A 201 -17.89 3.51 -1.25
N CYS A 202 -18.06 3.71 0.05
CA CYS A 202 -18.77 2.80 0.94
C CYS A 202 -20.26 3.02 0.67
N ALA A 203 -20.88 2.20 -0.17
CA ALA A 203 -22.32 2.25 -0.39
C ALA A 203 -23.04 1.96 0.94
N GLY A 204 -24.12 2.68 1.21
CA GLY A 204 -24.85 2.64 2.48
C GLY A 204 -25.07 1.23 3.01
N MET A 205 -24.56 0.99 4.23
CA MET A 205 -24.86 -0.19 5.05
C MET A 205 -26.35 -0.20 5.44
#